data_AF-A0A7C6Z987-F1
#
_entry.id   AF-A0A7C6Z987-F1
#
_cell.length_a   1.000
_cell.length_b   1.000
_cell.length_c   1.000
_cell.angle_alpha   90.00
_cell.angle_beta   90.00
_cell.angle_gamma   90.00
#
_symmetry.space_group_name_H-M   'P 1'
#
loop_
_entity.id
_entity.type
_entity.pdbx_description
1 polymer ?
#
loop_
_entity_poly.entity_id
_entity_poly.type
_entity_poly.pdbx_seq_one_letter_code
_entity_poly.pdbx_strand_id
1 'polypeptide(L)'
;MERLEIPQSRVLQMVVKIQWTVDNLRTLGAGSMYHLAYRPCEISYDVLVDINSGKVGPGTRAEVIFIGGQRPVKVADAVIENVVTSKGFRRFDFRIVRTFPAEEVSASYTDIGILCLYSPAQ
;
A
#
# COMPACT_ATOMS: atom_id res chain seq x y z
N MET A 1 -21.74 12.16 -15.27
CA MET A 1 -21.21 11.32 -14.18
C MET A 1 -19.74 11.68 -14.02
N GLU A 2 -19.45 12.71 -13.22
CA GLU A 2 -18.08 13.18 -12.98
C GLU A 2 -17.35 12.16 -12.11
N ARG A 3 -16.21 11.66 -12.61
CA ARG A 3 -15.27 10.87 -11.83
C ARG A 3 -14.57 11.85 -10.89
N LEU A 4 -14.86 11.77 -9.60
CA LEU A 4 -14.04 12.44 -8.60
C LEU A 4 -12.74 11.65 -8.48
N GLU A 5 -11.72 12.12 -9.21
CA GLU A 5 -10.36 11.62 -9.14
C GLU A 5 -9.84 11.72 -7.69
N ILE A 6 -9.15 10.68 -7.22
CA ILE A 6 -8.30 10.82 -6.02
C ILE A 6 -7.35 11.99 -6.34
N PRO A 7 -7.30 13.05 -5.49
CA PRO A 7 -6.45 14.19 -5.79
C PRO A 7 -5.04 13.69 -6.06
N GLN A 8 -4.42 14.15 -7.16
CA GLN A 8 -3.06 13.77 -7.60
C GLN A 8 -1.97 13.86 -6.51
N SER A 9 -2.27 14.45 -5.35
CA SER A 9 -1.37 14.64 -4.21
C SER A 9 -1.34 13.51 -3.18
N ARG A 10 -2.17 12.47 -3.26
CA ARG A 10 -2.20 11.37 -2.27
C ARG A 10 -1.99 10.00 -2.88
N VAL A 11 -1.24 9.15 -2.19
CA VAL A 11 -0.94 7.76 -2.55
C VAL A 11 -1.37 6.83 -1.43
N LEU A 12 -1.81 5.61 -1.79
CA LEU A 12 -2.15 4.59 -0.82
C LEU A 12 -0.87 3.96 -0.25
N GLN A 13 -0.56 4.17 1.02
CA GLN A 13 0.54 3.49 1.69
C GLN A 13 0.07 2.16 2.28
N MET A 14 0.73 1.09 1.90
CA MET A 14 0.55 -0.28 2.39
C MET A 14 1.77 -0.69 3.20
N VAL A 15 1.60 -0.77 4.52
CA VAL A 15 2.70 -0.96 5.46
C VAL A 15 2.91 -2.44 5.77
N VAL A 16 4.17 -2.86 5.85
CA VAL A 16 4.58 -4.24 6.17
C VAL A 16 5.59 -4.24 7.31
N LYS A 17 5.51 -5.26 8.17
CA LYS A 17 6.36 -5.40 9.37
C LYS A 17 7.39 -6.51 9.26
N ILE A 18 7.19 -7.44 8.31
CA ILE A 18 7.95 -8.68 8.24
C ILE A 18 9.00 -8.55 7.14
N GLN A 19 10.28 -8.77 7.48
CA GLN A 19 11.41 -8.68 6.55
C GLN A 19 11.24 -9.61 5.34
N TRP A 20 10.71 -10.82 5.56
CA TRP A 20 10.41 -11.77 4.49
C TRP A 20 9.56 -11.17 3.35
N THR A 21 8.58 -10.32 3.68
CA THR A 21 7.76 -9.64 2.67
C THR A 21 8.59 -8.69 1.81
N VAL A 22 9.54 -7.99 2.42
CA VAL A 22 10.47 -7.08 1.72
C VAL A 22 11.37 -7.86 0.78
N ASP A 23 11.92 -8.98 1.24
CA ASP A 23 12.83 -9.82 0.47
C ASP A 23 12.11 -10.42 -0.76
N ASN A 24 10.86 -10.87 -0.58
CA ASN A 24 10.02 -11.33 -1.68
C ASN A 24 9.73 -10.24 -2.70
N LEU A 25 9.32 -9.05 -2.26
CA LEU A 25 9.02 -7.93 -3.16
C LEU A 25 10.25 -7.56 -4.00
N ARG A 26 11.44 -7.50 -3.39
CA ARG A 26 12.69 -7.21 -4.09
C ARG A 26 13.09 -8.31 -5.07
N THR A 27 12.89 -9.58 -4.70
CA THR A 27 13.21 -10.73 -5.56
C THR A 27 12.28 -10.81 -6.77
N LEU A 28 10.99 -10.53 -6.58
CA LEU A 28 9.98 -10.53 -7.64
C LEU A 28 10.19 -9.39 -8.64
N GLY A 29 10.58 -8.21 -8.15
CA GLY A 29 10.86 -7.05 -8.99
C GLY A 29 9.65 -6.50 -9.75
N ALA A 30 9.93 -5.54 -10.63
CA ALA A 30 8.92 -4.84 -11.42
C ALA A 30 8.16 -5.78 -12.39
N GLY A 31 6.88 -5.52 -12.59
CA GLY A 31 5.97 -6.30 -13.43
C GLY A 31 5.32 -7.49 -12.74
N SER A 32 5.87 -7.94 -11.61
CA SER A 32 5.33 -9.07 -10.84
C SER A 32 4.08 -8.68 -10.03
N MET A 33 3.22 -9.67 -9.78
CA MET A 33 2.04 -9.53 -8.93
C MET A 33 2.36 -9.91 -7.48
N TYR A 34 1.77 -9.19 -6.53
CA TYR A 34 1.81 -9.52 -5.11
C TYR A 34 0.48 -9.18 -4.44
N HIS A 35 0.30 -9.64 -3.20
CA HIS A 35 -0.88 -9.27 -2.41
C HIS A 35 -0.52 -8.95 -0.95
N LEU A 36 -1.25 -7.99 -0.38
CA LEU A 36 -1.21 -7.67 1.04
C LEU A 36 -2.63 -7.66 1.58
N ALA A 37 -2.82 -8.19 2.79
CA ALA A 37 -4.13 -8.26 3.44
C ALA A 37 -4.05 -7.59 4.81
N TYR A 38 -5.06 -6.78 5.11
CA TYR A 38 -5.18 -6.03 6.34
C TYR A 38 -6.54 -6.28 6.97
N ARG A 39 -6.59 -6.37 8.31
CA ARG A 39 -7.87 -6.33 9.04
C ARG A 39 -8.47 -4.93 8.91
N PRO A 40 -9.80 -4.77 8.96
CA PRO A 40 -10.42 -3.45 8.93
C PRO A 40 -9.87 -2.49 10.00
N CYS A 41 -9.53 -2.98 11.19
CA CYS A 41 -8.95 -2.16 12.25
C CYS A 41 -7.51 -1.68 11.99
N GLU A 42 -6.86 -2.21 10.95
CA GLU A 42 -5.51 -1.81 10.50
C GLU A 42 -5.58 -0.85 9.31
N ILE A 43 -6.76 -0.42 8.88
CA ILE A 43 -6.95 0.46 7.72
C ILE A 43 -7.55 1.77 8.24
N SER A 44 -7.03 2.91 7.76
CA SER A 44 -7.59 4.21 8.12
C SER A 44 -9.04 4.32 7.65
N TYR A 45 -9.83 5.10 8.38
CA TYR A 45 -11.27 5.20 8.14
C TYR A 45 -11.60 5.72 6.74
N ASP A 46 -10.88 6.73 6.26
CA ASP A 46 -11.04 7.30 4.93
C ASP A 46 -10.73 6.29 3.82
N VAL A 47 -9.65 5.52 3.95
CA VAL A 47 -9.33 4.43 3.02
C VAL A 47 -10.42 3.35 3.04
N LEU A 48 -10.94 2.97 4.21
CA LEU A 48 -12.06 2.02 4.30
C LEU A 48 -13.32 2.51 3.56
N VAL A 49 -13.67 3.78 3.72
CA VAL A 49 -14.81 4.40 3.02
C VAL A 49 -14.58 4.35 1.51
N ASP A 50 -13.38 4.66 1.05
CA ASP A 50 -13.05 4.68 -0.37
C ASP A 50 -12.97 3.27 -0.99
N ILE A 51 -12.54 2.26 -0.23
CA ILE A 51 -12.65 0.85 -0.64
C ILE A 51 -14.11 0.45 -0.79
N ASN A 52 -14.95 0.73 0.21
CA ASN A 52 -16.35 0.31 0.20
C ASN A 52 -17.18 1.06 -0.86
N SER A 53 -16.75 2.24 -1.28
CA SER A 53 -17.36 3.01 -2.38
C SER A 53 -16.73 2.74 -3.75
N GLY A 54 -15.73 1.85 -3.83
CA GLY A 54 -15.06 1.47 -5.08
C GLY A 54 -14.10 2.50 -5.66
N LYS A 55 -13.74 3.54 -4.91
CA LYS A 55 -12.75 4.55 -5.32
C LYS A 55 -11.32 4.02 -5.23
N VAL A 56 -11.04 3.16 -4.26
CA VAL A 56 -9.80 2.37 -4.22
C VAL A 56 -10.05 1.07 -4.98
N GLY A 57 -9.36 0.91 -6.11
CA GLY A 57 -9.60 -0.18 -7.04
C GLY A 57 -8.51 -0.26 -8.11
N PRO A 58 -8.77 -0.96 -9.23
CA PRO A 58 -7.80 -1.06 -10.32
C PRO A 58 -7.30 0.31 -10.79
N GLY A 59 -5.98 0.50 -10.87
CA GLY A 59 -5.33 1.75 -11.24
C GLY A 59 -4.96 2.68 -10.08
N THR A 60 -5.42 2.40 -8.85
CA THR A 60 -5.00 3.19 -7.67
C THR A 60 -3.49 3.03 -7.44
N ARG A 61 -2.75 4.14 -7.34
CA ARG A 61 -1.33 4.13 -7.01
C ARG A 61 -1.14 3.79 -5.53
N ALA A 62 -0.13 2.96 -5.26
CA ALA A 62 0.23 2.57 -3.91
C ALA A 62 1.74 2.53 -3.71
N GLU A 63 2.16 2.64 -2.46
CA GLU A 63 3.53 2.45 -2.01
C GLU A 63 3.56 1.36 -0.94
N VAL A 64 4.59 0.53 -0.94
CA VAL A 64 4.83 -0.42 0.14
C VAL A 64 5.89 0.13 1.08
N ILE A 65 5.56 0.29 2.36
CA ILE A 65 6.47 0.83 3.38
C ILE A 65 6.81 -0.28 4.38
N PHE A 66 8.10 -0.48 4.66
CA PHE A 66 8.56 -1.40 5.69
C PHE A 66 8.87 -0.66 6.99
N ILE A 67 8.30 -1.12 8.11
CA ILE A 67 8.47 -0.54 9.45
C ILE A 67 9.06 -1.53 10.47
N GLY A 68 9.59 -2.67 10.01
CA GLY A 68 10.21 -3.66 10.90
C GLY A 68 11.68 -3.37 11.22
N GLY A 69 12.27 -2.35 10.61
CA GLY A 69 13.66 -1.91 10.84
C GLY A 69 13.77 -0.74 11.82
N GLN A 70 14.95 -0.12 11.89
CA GLN A 70 15.22 1.05 12.74
C GLN A 70 14.43 2.30 12.34
N ARG A 71 14.06 2.41 11.06
CA ARG A 71 13.26 3.51 10.50
C ARG A 71 12.32 2.99 9.41
N PRO A 72 11.20 3.67 9.14
CA PRO A 72 10.35 3.36 7.99
C PRO A 72 11.12 3.56 6.68
N VAL A 73 11.01 2.59 5.76
CA VAL A 73 11.64 2.65 4.44
C VAL A 73 10.65 2.29 3.34
N LYS A 74 10.68 3.02 2.22
CA LYS A 74 9.88 2.67 1.04
C LYS A 74 10.54 1.49 0.33
N VAL A 75 9.74 0.46 0.03
CA VAL A 75 10.19 -0.81 -0.54
C VAL A 75 9.78 -0.94 -1.99
N ALA A 76 8.58 -0.47 -2.35
CA ALA A 76 8.08 -0.58 -3.71
C ALA A 76 7.06 0.52 -4.03
N ASP A 77 7.02 0.90 -5.30
CA ASP A 77 5.85 1.50 -5.94
C ASP A 77 4.99 0.41 -6.55
N ALA A 78 3.68 0.56 -6.47
CA ALA A 78 2.71 -0.40 -6.95
C ALA A 78 1.49 0.28 -7.57
N VAL A 79 0.76 -0.49 -8.38
CA VAL A 79 -0.58 -0.13 -8.84
C VAL A 79 -1.52 -1.24 -8.41
N ILE A 80 -2.61 -0.88 -7.73
CA ILE A 80 -3.67 -1.81 -7.35
C ILE A 80 -4.30 -2.35 -8.63
N GLU A 81 -4.44 -3.67 -8.72
CA GLU A 81 -5.10 -4.37 -9.83
C GLU A 81 -6.46 -4.91 -9.37
N ASN A 82 -6.63 -5.21 -8.08
CA ASN A 82 -7.89 -5.66 -7.50
C ASN A 82 -7.93 -5.45 -5.98
N VAL A 83 -9.14 -5.30 -5.42
CA VAL A 83 -9.38 -5.27 -3.97
C VAL A 83 -10.43 -6.31 -3.61
N VAL A 84 -10.03 -7.35 -2.88
CA VAL A 84 -10.93 -8.37 -2.36
C VAL A 84 -11.41 -7.98 -0.97
N THR A 85 -12.72 -7.91 -0.80
CA THR A 85 -13.35 -7.57 0.47
C THR A 85 -13.96 -8.81 1.13
N SER A 86 -13.66 -9.00 2.41
CA SER A 86 -14.22 -10.06 3.26
C SER A 86 -14.59 -9.50 4.63
N LYS A 87 -15.38 -10.23 5.43
CA LYS A 87 -15.69 -9.80 6.81
C LYS A 87 -14.43 -9.61 7.67
N GLY A 88 -13.39 -10.42 7.44
CA GLY A 88 -12.17 -10.41 8.25
C GLY A 88 -11.02 -9.53 7.73
N PHE A 89 -11.04 -9.17 6.44
CA PHE A 89 -9.90 -8.47 5.82
C PHE A 89 -10.29 -7.67 4.57
N ARG A 90 -9.36 -6.82 4.13
CA ARG A 90 -9.27 -6.26 2.78
C ARG A 90 -7.93 -6.71 2.19
N ARG A 91 -7.97 -7.39 1.06
CA ARG A 91 -6.77 -7.84 0.34
C ARG A 91 -6.59 -7.00 -0.91
N PHE A 92 -5.41 -6.43 -1.05
CA PHE A 92 -4.99 -5.64 -2.20
C PHE A 92 -4.12 -6.53 -3.05
N ASP A 93 -4.59 -6.86 -4.25
CA ASP A 93 -3.78 -7.50 -5.28
C ASP A 93 -3.21 -6.36 -6.14
N PHE A 94 -1.89 -6.32 -6.30
CA PHE A 94 -1.21 -5.22 -6.97
C PHE A 94 -0.05 -5.68 -7.82
N ARG A 95 0.24 -4.89 -8.85
CA ARG A 95 1.42 -5.05 -9.68
C ARG A 95 2.53 -4.15 -9.17
N ILE A 96 3.73 -4.71 -9.03
CA ILE A 96 4.92 -3.98 -8.64
C ILE A 96 5.37 -3.12 -9.83
N VAL A 97 5.47 -1.82 -9.64
CA VAL A 97 5.97 -0.88 -10.66
C VAL A 97 7.49 -0.76 -10.56
N ARG A 98 7.98 -0.61 -9.32
CA ARG A 98 9.40 -0.42 -9.03
C ARG A 98 9.69 -0.91 -7.61
N THR A 99 10.88 -1.43 -7.38
CA THR A 99 11.39 -1.76 -6.04
C THR A 99 12.55 -0.84 -5.67
N PHE A 100 12.78 -0.68 -4.37
CA PHE A 100 13.85 0.15 -3.82
C PHE A 100 14.72 -0.67 -2.86
N PRO A 101 16.05 -0.52 -2.92
CA PRO A 101 16.96 -1.06 -1.91
C PRO A 101 16.76 -0.33 -0.57
N ALA A 102 17.17 -0.97 0.53
CA ALA A 102 16.83 -0.55 1.89
C ALA A 102 17.39 0.83 2.29
N GLU A 103 18.45 1.26 1.62
CA GLU A 103 19.21 2.46 1.96
C GLU A 103 18.68 3.71 1.26
N GLU A 104 17.89 3.55 0.20
CA GLU A 104 17.61 4.64 -0.75
C GLU A 104 16.46 5.57 -0.36
N VAL A 105 15.44 5.10 0.37
CA VAL A 105 14.22 5.90 0.56
C VAL A 105 13.66 5.78 1.97
N SER A 106 13.93 6.80 2.79
CA SER A 106 13.25 6.99 4.08
C SER A 106 11.81 7.39 3.84
N ALA A 107 10.87 6.73 4.52
CA ALA A 107 9.46 7.05 4.46
C ALA A 107 9.00 7.76 5.75
N SER A 108 7.97 8.60 5.64
CA SER A 108 7.27 9.12 6.82
C SER A 108 6.15 8.15 7.18
N TYR A 109 6.18 7.61 8.40
CA TYR A 109 5.09 6.80 8.96
C TYR A 109 5.00 7.08 10.45
N THR A 110 3.81 7.47 10.92
CA THR A 110 3.60 7.95 12.29
C THR A 110 2.51 7.20 13.04
N ASP A 111 1.69 6.40 12.36
CA ASP A 111 0.49 5.81 12.96
C ASP A 111 0.75 4.41 13.54
N ILE A 112 0.66 4.30 14.86
CA ILE A 112 0.81 3.00 15.52
C ILE A 112 -0.47 2.18 15.30
N GLY A 113 -0.37 1.11 14.50
CA GLY A 113 -1.45 0.13 14.32
C GLY A 113 -2.28 0.29 13.05
N ILE A 114 -2.16 1.42 12.35
CA ILE A 114 -2.76 1.62 11.02
C ILE A 114 -1.74 1.28 9.95
N LEU A 115 -2.00 0.25 9.17
CA LEU A 115 -1.10 -0.31 8.16
C LEU A 115 -1.52 -0.01 6.73
N CYS A 116 -2.68 0.59 6.52
CA CYS A 116 -3.13 1.02 5.21
C CYS A 116 -3.79 2.39 5.33
N LEU A 117 -3.18 3.41 4.75
CA LEU A 117 -3.56 4.81 4.90
C LEU A 117 -3.20 5.61 3.66
N TYR A 118 -3.82 6.78 3.49
CA TYR A 118 -3.33 7.76 2.52
C TYR A 118 -2.14 8.53 3.08
N SER A 119 -1.18 8.84 2.22
CA SER A 119 -0.06 9.72 2.50
C SER A 119 0.14 10.69 1.32
N PRO A 120 0.76 11.86 1.52
CA PRO A 120 1.23 12.66 0.39
C PRO A 120 2.12 11.83 -0.52
N ALA A 121 1.94 11.93 -1.84
CA ALA A 121 2.82 11.24 -2.78
C ALA A 121 4.27 11.74 -2.63
N GLN A 122 5.22 10.80 -2.46
CA GLN A 122 6.65 11.08 -2.36
C GLN A 122 7.35 11.01 -3.72
#